data_AF-M4C317-F1
#
_entry.id   AF-M4C317-F1
#
_cell.length_a   1.000
_cell.length_b   1.000
_cell.length_c   1.000
_cell.angle_alpha   90.00
_cell.angle_beta   90.00
_cell.angle_gamma   90.00
#
_symmetry.space_group_name_H-M   'P 1'
#
loop_
_entity.id
_entity.type
_entity.pdbx_description
1 polymer ?
#
loop_
_entity_poly.entity_id
_entity_poly.type
_entity_poly.pdbx_seq_one_letter_code
_entity_poly.pdbx_strand_id
1 'polypeptide(L)'
;MIVQPAQLLAYKAAVLSRTAPDLPPGVRAEIGRLFPDTAGEIGRAWVRIWWIACSIYFATLRAQRSRWVHNHEETTADQAKSELRQKLLRLLQAVAVREYRLARDEDDYNFSG
;
A
#
# COMPACT_ATOMS: atom_id res chain seq x y z
N MET A 1 -12.35 -5.56 13.48
CA MET A 1 -12.84 -5.71 12.09
C MET A 1 -12.75 -7.17 11.70
N ILE A 2 -13.88 -7.88 11.58
CA ILE A 2 -13.91 -9.30 11.17
C ILE A 2 -14.01 -9.31 9.64
N VAL A 3 -12.99 -9.83 8.97
CA VAL A 3 -12.99 -9.99 7.50
C VAL A 3 -13.78 -11.25 7.15
N GLN A 4 -14.82 -11.09 6.35
CA GLN A 4 -15.65 -12.22 5.94
C GLN A 4 -14.91 -13.14 4.95
N PRO A 5 -15.15 -14.46 4.95
CA PRO A 5 -14.48 -15.40 4.04
C PRO A 5 -14.65 -15.03 2.56
N ALA A 6 -15.83 -14.54 2.18
CA ALA A 6 -16.11 -14.08 0.81
C ALA A 6 -15.26 -12.86 0.41
N GLN A 7 -15.03 -11.93 1.34
CA GLN A 7 -14.18 -10.76 1.12
C GLN A 7 -12.71 -11.17 0.93
N LEU A 8 -12.26 -12.16 1.69
CA LEU A 8 -10.92 -12.72 1.52
C LEU A 8 -10.76 -13.41 0.16
N LEU A 9 -11.80 -14.10 -0.32
CA LEU A 9 -11.78 -14.75 -1.63
C LEU A 9 -11.73 -13.74 -2.78
N ALA A 10 -12.58 -12.70 -2.72
CA ALA A 10 -12.57 -11.61 -3.68
C ALA A 10 -11.23 -10.86 -3.69
N TYR A 11 -10.65 -10.61 -2.51
CA TYR A 11 -9.32 -10.05 -2.39
C TYR A 11 -8.27 -10.92 -3.09
N LYS A 12 -8.25 -12.24 -2.83
CA LYS A 12 -7.33 -13.17 -3.50
C LYS A 12 -7.49 -13.15 -5.03
N ALA A 13 -8.72 -13.11 -5.54
CA ALA A 13 -8.98 -13.02 -6.98
C ALA A 13 -8.47 -11.70 -7.59
N ALA A 14 -8.65 -10.58 -6.88
CA ALA A 14 -8.10 -9.29 -7.29
C ALA A 14 -6.56 -9.30 -7.30
N VAL A 15 -5.91 -9.88 -6.27
CA VAL A 15 -4.45 -10.05 -6.23
C VAL A 15 -3.95 -10.88 -7.42
N LEU A 16 -4.58 -12.01 -7.70
CA LEU A 16 -4.19 -12.90 -8.79
C LEU A 16 -4.36 -12.25 -10.17
N SER A 17 -5.41 -11.44 -10.34
CA SER A 17 -5.64 -10.66 -11.57
C SER A 17 -4.82 -9.38 -11.65
N ARG A 18 -3.97 -9.08 -10.64
CA ARG A 18 -3.19 -7.84 -10.53
C ARG A 18 -4.06 -6.57 -10.56
N THR A 19 -5.31 -6.69 -10.14
CA THR A 19 -6.23 -5.57 -10.03
C THR A 19 -6.19 -5.07 -8.59
N ALA A 20 -6.24 -3.75 -8.38
CA ALA A 20 -6.36 -3.21 -7.04
C ALA A 20 -7.68 -3.71 -6.42
N PRO A 21 -7.63 -4.45 -5.29
CA PRO A 21 -8.83 -4.89 -4.63
C PRO A 21 -9.60 -3.68 -4.11
N ASP A 22 -10.92 -3.75 -4.13
CA ASP A 22 -11.73 -2.71 -3.50
C ASP A 22 -11.45 -2.63 -2.00
N LEU A 23 -11.48 -1.39 -1.48
CA LEU A 23 -11.45 -1.17 -0.04
C LEU A 23 -12.64 -1.88 0.62
N PRO A 24 -12.43 -2.64 1.72
CA PRO A 24 -13.51 -3.29 2.43
C PRO A 24 -14.61 -2.28 2.80
N PRO A 25 -15.90 -2.65 2.71
CA PRO A 25 -17.00 -1.73 2.95
C PRO A 25 -16.90 -0.99 4.29
N GLY A 26 -16.48 -1.69 5.35
CA GLY A 26 -16.27 -1.07 6.66
C GLY A 26 -15.13 -0.05 6.68
N VAL A 27 -14.04 -0.30 5.95
CA VAL A 27 -12.92 0.65 5.82
C VAL A 27 -13.35 1.86 4.98
N ARG A 28 -14.08 1.64 3.89
CA ARG A 28 -14.63 2.72 3.06
C ARG A 28 -15.62 3.59 3.85
N ALA A 29 -16.48 2.99 4.65
CA ALA A 29 -17.42 3.71 5.52
C ALA A 29 -16.68 4.52 6.60
N GLU A 30 -15.64 3.95 7.21
CA GLU A 30 -14.82 4.65 8.20
C GLU A 30 -14.07 5.84 7.57
N ILE A 31 -13.52 5.66 6.36
CA ILE A 31 -12.88 6.73 5.59
C ILE A 31 -13.89 7.84 5.27
N GLY A 32 -15.09 7.49 4.78
CA GLY A 32 -16.13 8.47 4.49
C GLY A 32 -16.62 9.21 5.74
N ARG A 33 -16.58 8.56 6.91
CA ARG A 33 -16.92 9.18 8.20
C ARG A 33 -15.84 10.13 8.71
N LEU A 34 -14.57 9.74 8.60
CA LEU A 34 -13.43 10.51 9.12
C LEU A 34 -13.00 11.63 8.16
N PHE A 35 -13.18 11.42 6.86
CA PHE A 35 -12.71 12.29 5.79
C PHE A 35 -13.76 12.41 4.68
N PRO A 36 -14.93 13.02 4.97
CA PRO A 36 -16.05 13.08 4.04
C PRO A 36 -15.69 13.79 2.72
N ASP A 37 -14.91 14.86 2.79
CA ASP A 37 -14.59 15.69 1.62
C ASP A 37 -13.51 15.08 0.72
N THR A 38 -12.63 14.21 1.26
CA THR A 38 -11.52 13.60 0.53
C THR A 38 -11.69 12.11 0.27
N ALA A 39 -12.83 11.51 0.64
CA ALA A 39 -13.08 10.07 0.48
C ALA A 39 -12.87 9.57 -0.98
N GLY A 40 -13.23 10.38 -1.97
CA GLY A 40 -13.00 10.07 -3.39
C GLY A 40 -11.52 10.10 -3.79
N GLU A 41 -10.73 11.02 -3.23
CA GLU A 41 -9.28 11.09 -3.42
C GLU A 41 -8.56 9.94 -2.73
N ILE A 42 -9.01 9.56 -1.55
CA ILE A 42 -8.49 8.42 -0.80
C ILE A 42 -8.69 7.12 -1.59
N GLY A 43 -9.82 6.98 -2.30
CA GLY A 43 -10.04 5.86 -3.23
C GLY A 43 -9.03 5.80 -4.38
N ARG A 44 -8.66 6.95 -4.96
CA ARG A 44 -7.62 7.01 -6.00
C ARG A 44 -6.22 6.74 -5.43
N ALA A 45 -5.93 7.29 -4.25
CA ALA A 45 -4.68 7.05 -3.54
C ALA A 45 -4.50 5.58 -3.19
N TRP A 46 -5.58 4.87 -2.84
CA TRP A 46 -5.56 3.43 -2.57
C TRP A 46 -5.05 2.59 -3.75
N VAL A 47 -5.53 2.87 -4.97
CA VAL A 47 -5.05 2.17 -6.18
C VAL A 47 -3.55 2.40 -6.37
N ARG A 48 -3.07 3.63 -6.14
CA ARG A 48 -1.64 3.96 -6.23
C ARG A 48 -0.81 3.24 -5.17
N ILE A 49 -1.28 3.25 -3.92
CA ILE A 49 -0.68 2.54 -2.78
C ILE A 49 -0.60 1.03 -3.08
N TRP A 50 -1.64 0.45 -3.66
CA TRP A 50 -1.67 -0.94 -4.07
C TRP A 50 -0.55 -1.28 -5.06
N TRP A 51 -0.39 -0.49 -6.12
CA TRP A 51 0.66 -0.71 -7.11
C TRP A 51 2.08 -0.58 -6.53
N ILE A 52 2.28 0.38 -5.63
CA ILE A 52 3.54 0.53 -4.90
C ILE A 52 3.81 -0.73 -4.06
N ALA A 53 2.79 -1.21 -3.33
CA ALA A 53 2.89 -2.41 -2.50
C ALA A 53 3.25 -3.66 -3.32
N CYS A 54 2.58 -3.87 -4.46
CA CYS A 54 2.90 -4.97 -5.38
C CYS A 54 4.34 -4.88 -5.90
N SER A 55 4.80 -3.69 -6.28
CA SER A 55 6.17 -3.50 -6.79
C SER A 55 7.22 -3.85 -5.73
N ILE A 56 7.00 -3.42 -4.49
CA ILE A 56 7.88 -3.74 -3.36
C ILE A 56 7.88 -5.24 -3.06
N TYR A 57 6.72 -5.89 -3.15
CA TYR A 57 6.59 -7.33 -2.97
C TYR A 57 7.40 -8.10 -4.01
N PHE A 58 7.24 -7.79 -5.30
CA PHE A 58 8.03 -8.42 -6.36
C PHE A 58 9.53 -8.15 -6.24
N ALA A 59 9.93 -6.93 -5.89
CA ALA A 59 11.34 -6.60 -5.66
C ALA A 59 11.92 -7.38 -4.47
N THR A 60 11.15 -7.53 -3.39
CA THR A 60 11.57 -8.29 -2.20
C THR A 60 11.67 -9.78 -2.50
N LEU A 61 10.68 -10.36 -3.19
CA LEU A 61 10.75 -11.75 -3.65
C LEU A 61 11.95 -11.99 -4.57
N ARG A 62 12.22 -11.06 -5.49
CA ARG A 62 13.38 -11.16 -6.38
C ARG A 62 14.69 -11.13 -5.60
N ALA A 63 14.82 -10.24 -4.61
CA ALA A 63 15.99 -10.17 -3.75
C ALA A 63 16.17 -11.45 -2.91
N GLN A 64 15.09 -12.00 -2.36
CA GLN A 64 15.12 -13.28 -1.62
C GLN A 64 15.52 -14.44 -2.52
N ARG A 65 14.97 -14.52 -3.74
CA ARG A 65 15.38 -15.52 -4.74
C ARG A 65 16.86 -15.39 -5.07
N SER A 66 17.38 -14.17 -5.27
CA SER A 66 18.81 -13.95 -5.51
C SER A 66 19.68 -14.42 -4.33
N ARG A 67 19.27 -14.14 -3.08
CA ARG A 67 19.98 -14.62 -1.88
C ARG A 67 19.99 -16.14 -1.78
N TRP A 68 18.87 -16.79 -2.07
CA TRP A 68 18.82 -18.25 -2.08
C TRP A 68 19.70 -18.85 -3.18
N VAL A 69 19.61 -18.33 -4.43
CA VAL A 69 20.39 -18.83 -5.57
C VAL A 69 21.90 -18.63 -5.38
N HIS A 70 22.33 -17.52 -4.79
CA HIS A 70 23.75 -17.17 -4.70
C HIS A 70 24.40 -17.50 -3.35
N ASN A 71 23.65 -17.38 -2.24
CA ASN A 71 24.19 -17.53 -0.88
C ASN A 71 23.61 -18.74 -0.13
N HIS A 72 22.65 -19.47 -0.71
CA HIS A 72 21.91 -20.57 -0.04
C HIS A 72 21.27 -20.15 1.30
N GLU A 73 20.98 -18.86 1.47
CA GLU A 73 20.31 -18.34 2.66
C GLU A 73 18.83 -18.69 2.61
N GLU A 74 18.37 -19.57 3.51
CA GLU A 74 16.95 -19.82 3.70
C GLU A 74 16.32 -18.69 4.52
N THR A 75 15.35 -17.99 3.91
CA THR A 75 14.54 -17.00 4.61
C THR A 75 13.24 -17.65 5.06
N THR A 76 12.95 -17.63 6.36
CA THR A 76 11.67 -18.12 6.88
C THR A 76 10.51 -17.22 6.43
N ALA A 77 9.31 -17.80 6.31
CA ALA A 77 8.12 -17.06 5.85
C ALA A 77 7.78 -15.86 6.74
N ASP A 78 8.02 -15.96 8.05
CA ASP A 78 7.74 -14.86 8.99
C ASP A 78 8.78 -13.74 8.92
N GLN A 79 10.04 -14.07 8.65
CA GLN A 79 11.07 -13.08 8.35
C GLN A 79 10.79 -12.35 7.03
N ALA A 80 10.34 -13.06 6.00
CA ALA A 80 9.94 -12.45 4.74
C ALA A 80 8.76 -11.47 4.89
N LYS A 81 7.76 -11.84 5.70
CA LYS A 81 6.61 -10.97 6.01
C LYS A 81 7.04 -9.73 6.79
N SER A 82 7.91 -9.86 7.79
CA SER A 82 8.35 -8.74 8.61
C SER A 82 9.18 -7.73 7.81
N GLU A 83 10.11 -8.21 6.98
CA GLU A 83 10.90 -7.38 6.06
C GLU A 83 10.03 -6.63 5.05
N LEU A 84 9.06 -7.34 4.46
CA LEU A 84 8.09 -6.73 3.54
C LEU A 84 7.30 -5.62 4.22
N ARG A 85 6.76 -5.90 5.42
CA ARG A 85 5.97 -4.93 6.18
C ARG A 85 6.79 -3.69 6.53
N GLN A 86 8.04 -3.87 6.95
CA GLN A 86 8.93 -2.75 7.27
C GLN A 86 9.25 -1.89 6.04
N LYS A 87 9.57 -2.53 4.90
CA LYS A 87 9.83 -1.79 3.65
C LYS A 87 8.60 -1.03 3.15
N LEU A 88 7.43 -1.68 3.21
CA LEU A 88 6.16 -1.07 2.83
C LEU A 88 5.88 0.19 3.67
N LEU A 89 5.99 0.07 5.01
CA LEU A 89 5.75 1.20 5.91
C LEU A 89 6.71 2.37 5.66
N ARG A 90 8.01 2.10 5.47
CA ARG A 90 8.99 3.15 5.16
C ARG A 90 8.66 3.89 3.87
N LEU A 91 8.29 3.16 2.82
CA LEU A 91 7.97 3.77 1.53
C LEU A 91 6.65 4.54 1.57
N LEU A 92 5.64 4.03 2.27
CA LEU A 92 4.40 4.77 2.49
C LEU A 92 4.63 6.04 3.30
N GLN A 93 5.47 5.99 4.33
CA GLN A 93 5.87 7.19 5.08
C GLN A 93 6.61 8.20 4.18
N ALA A 94 7.55 7.74 3.35
CA ALA A 94 8.27 8.60 2.42
C ALA A 94 7.33 9.25 1.39
N VAL A 95 6.36 8.49 0.87
CA VAL A 95 5.33 9.01 -0.03
C VAL A 95 4.45 10.03 0.69
N ALA A 96 3.94 9.70 1.88
CA ALA A 96 3.11 10.63 2.66
C ALA A 96 3.84 11.95 2.97
N VAL A 97 5.12 11.89 3.36
CA VAL A 97 5.95 13.08 3.59
C VAL A 97 6.15 13.89 2.30
N ARG A 98 6.36 13.22 1.16
CA ARG A 98 6.51 13.89 -0.14
C ARG A 98 5.23 14.60 -0.56
N GLU A 99 4.09 13.93 -0.49
CA GLU A 99 2.80 14.52 -0.86
C GLU A 99 2.43 15.68 0.08
N TYR A 100 2.71 15.54 1.38
CA TYR A 100 2.49 16.64 2.34
C TYR A 100 3.35 17.87 2.04
N ARG A 101 4.62 17.69 1.64
CA ARG A 101 5.49 18.81 1.25
C ARG A 101 4.99 19.50 -0.01
N LEU A 102 4.57 18.73 -1.02
CA LEU A 102 4.06 19.27 -2.27
C LEU A 102 2.77 20.09 -2.06
N ALA A 103 1.84 19.60 -1.24
CA ALA A 103 0.62 20.34 -0.91
C ALA A 103 0.93 21.66 -0.19
N ARG A 104 1.90 21.65 0.74
CA ARG A 104 2.32 22.86 1.47
C ARG A 104 2.96 23.91 0.55
N ASP A 105 3.75 23.47 -0.43
CA ASP A 105 4.41 24.39 -1.37
C ASP A 105 3.40 25.01 -2.37
N GLU A 106 2.30 24.31 -2.69
CA GLU A 106 1.18 24.87 -3.48
C GLU A 106 0.37 25.92 -2.70
N ASP A 107 0.14 25.71 -1.39
CA ASP A 107 -0.57 26.66 -0.53
C ASP A 107 0.23 27.95 -0.30
N ASP A 108 1.56 27.86 -0.12
CA ASP A 108 2.43 29.04 0.01
C ASP A 108 2.46 29.89 -1.27
N TYR A 109 2.29 29.26 -2.45
CA TYR A 109 2.19 29.97 -3.73
C TYR A 109 0.84 30.70 -3.91
N ASN A 110 -0.26 30.15 -3.38
CA ASN A 110 -1.59 30.75 -3.49
C ASN A 110 -1.84 31.90 -2.50
N PHE A 111 -1.06 32.02 -1.41
CA PHE A 111 -1.16 33.13 -0.46
C PHE A 111 -0.26 34.34 -0.77
N SER A 112 0.60 34.24 -1.78
CA SER A 112 1.55 35.29 -2.18
C SER A 112 1.10 36.10 -3.42
N GLY A 113 -0.15 35.94 -3.87
CA GLY A 113 -0.74 36.60 -5.03
C GLY A 113 -1.74 37.70 -4.68
#